data_AF-A0A7Y2EN25-F1
#
_entry.id   AF-A0A7Y2EN25-F1
#
_cell.length_a   1.000
_cell.length_b   1.000
_cell.length_c   1.000
_cell.angle_alpha   90.00
_cell.angle_beta   90.00
_cell.angle_gamma   90.00
#
_symmetry.space_group_name_H-M   'P 1'
#
loop_
_entity.id
_entity.type
_entity.pdbx_description
1 polymer ?
#
loop_
_entity_poly.entity_id
_entity_poly.type
_entity_poly.pdbx_seq_one_letter_code
_entity_poly.pdbx_strand_id
1 'polypeptide(L)'
;MSNRAWLVLGWLLGSALLAWLVYSQNAARLESAVAEHVRQHLTLTLSEAHFSSAGNEANDTEGLMFVGAQVNEALADVVQSPWYAPRTACAVSMVAVDGVAVGEGESNMTLSVLRNQLPREIGLALNCAANPLPAVVLSVLLGLAFMLLYRILPAPLSAAQREWMNELQAWGYHPDEAQRVVGELAPAELALTAGQRACLERLHDPGADNFRAALASVRDPRVAALSGEKLNWCLLGLERQSGDLASALDLAEAHDHARIDLNAMTLHLHGLAVPLTGTPLFYYAWYAQQRQAGEGWVTNPASNRPDLEVGAEIAALMSAHGGHGRAINDLEQTGLKARTLDQNRNKIKDEIVAVLGEELATKYLFEADRHEDGIHQRYRLRLDSAAIEVLG
;
A
#
# COMPACT_ATOMS: atom_id res chain seq x y z
N MET A 1 17.46 4.25 0.88
CA MET A 1 18.14 3.37 1.86
C MET A 1 17.08 2.54 2.58
N SER A 2 17.26 1.23 2.68
CA SER A 2 16.32 0.35 3.41
C SER A 2 16.22 0.78 4.88
N ASN A 3 15.04 0.66 5.50
CA ASN A 3 14.82 0.88 6.94
C ASN A 3 15.84 0.12 7.82
N ARG A 4 16.44 -0.95 7.29
CA ARG A 4 17.49 -1.75 7.95
C ARG A 4 18.79 -0.96 8.17
N ALA A 5 19.17 -0.09 7.23
CA ALA A 5 20.40 0.71 7.36
C ALA A 5 20.29 1.74 8.50
N TRP A 6 19.09 2.32 8.68
CA TRP A 6 18.82 3.29 9.74
C TRP A 6 18.84 2.66 11.12
N LEU A 7 18.35 1.42 11.28
CA LEU A 7 18.42 0.70 12.55
C LEU A 7 19.86 0.37 12.96
N VAL A 8 20.68 -0.09 12.01
CA VAL A 8 22.11 -0.36 12.27
C VAL A 8 22.85 0.93 12.62
N LEU A 9 22.62 2.01 11.85
CA LEU A 9 23.22 3.31 12.14
C LEU A 9 22.78 3.84 13.51
N GLY A 10 21.49 3.73 13.85
CA GLY A 10 20.96 4.10 15.15
C GLY A 10 21.58 3.31 16.29
N TRP A 11 21.76 2.00 16.13
CA TRP A 11 22.46 1.16 17.10
C TRP A 11 23.92 1.57 17.29
N LEU A 12 24.66 1.82 16.21
CA LEU A 12 26.07 2.23 16.27
C LEU A 12 26.24 3.60 16.94
N LEU A 13 25.44 4.59 16.52
CA LEU A 13 25.46 5.93 17.12
C LEU A 13 25.04 5.90 18.58
N GLY A 14 23.99 5.13 18.91
CA GLY A 14 23.53 4.94 20.28
C GLY A 14 24.59 4.28 21.17
N SER A 15 25.26 3.24 20.66
CA SER A 15 26.34 2.54 21.36
C SER A 15 27.55 3.46 21.60
N ALA A 16 27.96 4.23 20.58
CA ALA A 16 29.06 5.18 20.70
C ALA A 16 28.76 6.28 21.71
N LEU A 17 27.54 6.85 21.67
CA LEU A 17 27.11 7.87 22.61
C LEU A 17 27.07 7.34 24.05
N LEU A 18 26.53 6.14 24.26
CA LEU A 18 26.48 5.51 25.58
C LEU A 18 27.87 5.20 26.12
N ALA A 19 28.77 4.68 25.29
CA ALA A 19 30.16 4.45 25.66
C ALA A 19 30.81 5.77 26.08
N TRP A 20 30.68 6.82 25.26
CA TRP A 20 31.23 8.15 25.58
C TRP A 20 30.66 8.72 26.90
N LEU A 21 29.36 8.60 27.15
CA LEU A 21 28.73 9.04 28.39
C LEU A 21 29.25 8.26 29.61
N VAL A 22 29.38 6.94 29.49
CA VAL A 22 29.87 6.08 30.56
C VAL A 22 31.33 6.41 30.91
N TYR A 23 32.18 6.61 29.90
CA TYR A 23 33.58 6.98 30.10
C TYR A 23 33.75 8.39 30.66
N SER A 24 33.01 9.38 30.14
CA SER A 24 33.10 10.77 30.59
C SER A 24 32.57 10.96 32.01
N GLN A 25 31.43 10.37 32.35
CA GLN A 25 30.90 10.43 33.71
C GLN A 25 31.78 9.67 34.71
N ASN A 26 32.37 8.54 34.33
CA ASN A 26 33.29 7.82 35.20
C ASN A 26 34.58 8.61 35.45
N ALA A 27 35.14 9.25 34.41
CA ALA A 27 36.32 10.11 34.57
C ALA A 27 36.06 11.26 35.55
N ALA A 28 34.95 11.99 35.37
CA ALA A 28 34.59 13.10 36.27
C ALA A 28 34.36 12.64 37.73
N ARG A 29 33.70 11.49 37.92
CA ARG A 29 33.51 10.91 39.27
C ARG A 29 34.82 10.49 39.90
N LEU A 30 35.73 9.93 39.11
CA LEU A 30 37.04 9.49 39.56
C LEU A 30 37.92 10.68 39.99
N GLU A 31 37.98 11.72 39.16
CA GLU A 31 38.68 12.97 39.48
C GLU A 31 38.12 13.59 40.77
N SER A 32 36.81 13.67 40.92
CA SER A 32 36.20 14.19 42.15
C SER A 32 36.52 13.33 43.38
N ALA A 33 36.53 11.99 43.24
CA ALA A 33 36.84 11.08 44.34
C ALA A 33 38.32 11.16 44.76
N VAL A 34 39.23 11.23 43.79
CA VAL A 34 40.66 11.42 44.02
C VAL A 34 40.92 12.79 44.65
N ALA A 35 40.33 13.86 44.12
CA ALA A 35 40.45 15.20 44.68
C ALA A 35 40.08 15.24 46.16
N GLU A 36 38.94 14.62 46.50
CA GLU A 36 38.45 14.62 47.88
C GLU A 36 39.31 13.77 48.79
N HIS A 37 39.73 12.58 48.36
CA HIS A 37 40.58 11.71 49.17
C HIS A 37 41.98 12.31 49.38
N VAL A 38 42.58 12.88 48.33
CA VAL A 38 43.87 13.59 48.40
C VAL A 38 43.74 14.81 49.32
N ARG A 39 42.68 15.61 49.21
CA ARG A 39 42.44 16.75 50.11
C ARG A 39 42.35 16.31 51.57
N GLN A 40 41.61 15.24 51.85
CA GLN A 40 41.48 14.68 53.21
C GLN A 40 42.83 14.19 53.73
N HIS A 41 43.58 13.43 52.93
CA HIS A 41 44.88 12.90 53.32
C HIS A 41 45.90 14.00 53.57
N LEU A 42 46.03 14.97 52.66
CA LEU A 42 46.95 16.09 52.80
C LEU A 42 46.62 17.00 53.98
N THR A 43 45.34 17.16 54.30
CA THR A 43 44.95 17.92 55.49
C THR A 43 45.49 17.26 56.77
N LEU A 44 45.57 15.93 56.78
CA LEU A 44 46.05 15.13 57.91
C LEU A 44 47.58 14.96 57.93
N THR A 45 48.24 14.81 56.79
CA THR A 45 49.68 14.49 56.71
C THR A 45 50.60 15.70 56.60
N LEU A 46 50.15 16.82 56.02
CA LEU A 46 50.95 18.04 55.95
C LEU A 46 51.02 18.71 57.32
N SER A 47 52.05 18.42 58.11
CA SER A 47 52.32 19.13 59.37
C SER A 47 52.78 20.56 59.10
N GLU A 48 52.34 21.52 59.91
CA GLU A 48 52.69 22.95 59.75
C GLU A 48 54.20 23.21 59.83
N ALA A 49 54.96 22.31 60.44
CA ALA A 49 56.39 22.43 60.67
C ALA A 49 57.25 22.39 59.39
N HIS A 50 56.72 21.89 58.26
CA HIS A 50 57.48 21.81 56.99
C HIS A 50 57.12 22.92 56.00
N PHE A 51 56.14 23.76 56.29
CA PHE A 51 55.61 24.77 55.36
C PHE A 51 55.60 26.20 55.92
N SER A 52 56.24 26.45 57.08
CA SER A 52 56.14 27.73 57.80
C SER A 52 57.27 28.74 57.55
N SER A 53 58.31 28.41 56.78
CA SER A 53 59.40 29.37 56.51
C SER A 53 59.17 30.09 55.18
N ALA A 54 58.43 31.19 55.22
CA ALA A 54 58.36 32.14 54.12
C ALA A 54 59.79 32.65 53.77
N GLY A 55 60.39 32.09 52.71
CA GLY A 55 61.62 32.60 52.11
C GLY A 55 62.84 31.65 52.06
N ASN A 56 62.66 30.33 52.08
CA ASN A 56 63.79 29.38 52.03
C ASN A 56 63.68 28.35 50.89
N GLU A 57 63.80 28.83 49.64
CA GLU A 57 63.59 28.05 48.40
C GLU A 57 64.33 26.70 48.35
N ALA A 58 65.52 26.60 48.97
CA ALA A 58 66.33 25.39 48.95
C ALA A 58 65.90 24.31 49.97
N ASN A 59 65.46 24.71 51.18
CA ASN A 59 64.97 23.75 52.19
C ASN A 59 63.56 23.23 51.86
N ASP A 60 62.79 24.00 51.08
CA ASP A 60 61.44 23.63 50.69
C ASP A 60 61.43 22.51 49.64
N THR A 61 62.44 22.41 48.75
CA THR A 61 62.44 21.41 47.67
C THR A 61 62.64 19.98 48.19
N GLU A 62 63.65 19.73 49.05
CA GLU A 62 63.91 18.39 49.60
C GLU A 62 62.76 17.92 50.52
N GLY A 63 62.18 18.85 51.30
CA GLY A 63 61.00 18.58 52.12
C GLY A 63 59.76 18.24 51.27
N LEU A 64 59.53 18.98 50.19
CA LEU A 64 58.44 18.72 49.24
C LEU A 64 58.62 17.37 48.52
N MET A 65 59.85 17.00 48.14
CA MET A 65 60.15 15.70 47.56
C MET A 65 59.87 14.55 48.55
N PHE A 66 60.28 14.70 49.81
CA PHE A 66 60.05 13.70 50.85
C PHE A 66 58.55 13.52 51.17
N VAL A 67 57.82 14.63 51.33
CA VAL A 67 56.36 14.63 51.52
C VAL A 67 55.67 14.03 50.29
N GLY A 68 56.11 14.39 49.10
CA GLY A 68 55.61 13.82 47.85
C GLY A 68 55.75 12.31 47.78
N ALA A 69 56.90 11.77 48.16
CA ALA A 69 57.14 10.33 48.20
C ALA A 69 56.19 9.62 49.19
N GLN A 70 56.01 10.16 50.40
CA GLN A 70 55.07 9.59 51.38
C GLN A 70 53.62 9.65 50.91
N VAL A 71 53.22 10.77 50.31
CA VAL A 71 51.87 10.91 49.77
C VAL A 71 51.67 9.94 48.60
N ASN A 72 52.65 9.78 47.71
CA ASN A 72 52.59 8.80 46.62
C ASN A 72 52.44 7.37 47.14
N GLU A 73 53.17 7.00 48.20
CA GLU A 73 53.01 5.69 48.85
C GLU A 73 51.62 5.53 49.46
N ALA A 74 51.11 6.54 50.16
CA ALA A 74 49.76 6.51 50.75
C ALA A 74 48.64 6.51 49.70
N LEU A 75 48.88 7.07 48.51
CA LEU A 75 47.92 7.13 47.42
C LEU A 75 47.86 5.85 46.57
N ALA A 76 48.81 4.92 46.73
CA ALA A 76 48.94 3.72 45.89
C ALA A 76 47.66 2.85 45.87
N ASP A 77 46.93 2.78 46.99
CA ASP A 77 45.75 1.93 47.15
C ASP A 77 44.42 2.71 47.26
N VAL A 78 44.46 4.03 47.07
CA VAL A 78 43.29 4.90 47.29
C VAL A 78 42.16 4.65 46.29
N VAL A 79 42.52 4.26 45.07
CA VAL A 79 41.56 4.11 43.97
C VAL A 79 41.27 2.65 43.70
N GLN A 80 40.38 2.06 44.50
CA GLN A 80 39.83 0.75 44.19
C GLN A 80 38.69 0.87 43.19
N SER A 81 39.01 0.64 41.91
CA SER A 81 38.00 0.61 40.85
C SER A 81 37.39 -0.79 40.74
N PRO A 82 36.05 -0.94 40.76
CA PRO A 82 35.42 -2.23 40.54
C PRO A 82 35.72 -2.74 39.11
N TRP A 83 35.63 -4.06 38.90
CA TRP A 83 35.92 -4.70 37.60
C TRP A 83 35.06 -4.20 36.43
N TYR A 84 33.91 -3.60 36.72
CA TYR A 84 33.00 -3.00 35.74
C TYR A 84 33.19 -1.48 35.58
N ALA A 85 34.20 -0.88 36.22
CA ALA A 85 34.52 0.52 35.98
C ALA A 85 35.16 0.68 34.58
N PRO A 86 34.81 1.73 33.81
CA PRO A 86 35.42 2.05 32.52
C PRO A 86 36.93 2.30 32.57
N ARG A 87 37.45 2.64 33.75
CA ARG A 87 38.87 2.79 34.05
C ARG A 87 39.25 1.82 35.16
N THR A 88 40.37 1.13 35.00
CA THR A 88 40.91 0.13 35.93
C THR A 88 42.40 0.36 36.13
N ALA A 89 42.99 -0.25 37.17
CA ALA A 89 44.41 -0.10 37.48
C ALA A 89 44.84 1.38 37.51
N CYS A 90 44.07 2.20 38.25
CA CYS A 90 44.35 3.61 38.40
C CYS A 90 45.45 3.82 39.44
N ALA A 91 46.54 4.46 39.04
CA ALA A 91 47.58 4.95 39.93
C ALA A 91 47.47 6.48 40.01
N VAL A 92 47.56 7.01 41.24
CA VAL A 92 47.62 8.45 41.50
C VAL A 92 49.02 8.79 41.97
N SER A 93 49.67 9.73 41.30
CA SER A 93 50.97 10.25 41.72
C SER A 93 50.94 11.77 41.77
N MET A 94 51.53 12.34 42.81
CA MET A 94 51.83 13.76 42.92
C MET A 94 53.02 14.10 42.03
N VAL A 95 52.79 15.00 41.09
CA VAL A 95 53.77 15.43 40.09
C VAL A 95 54.37 16.77 40.48
N ALA A 96 53.56 17.69 41.01
CA ALA A 96 54.06 19.03 41.37
C ALA A 96 53.34 19.62 42.59
N VAL A 97 54.02 20.52 43.31
CA VAL A 97 53.44 21.38 44.35
C VAL A 97 53.91 22.80 44.11
N ASP A 98 52.97 23.72 43.92
CA ASP A 98 53.21 25.14 43.57
C ASP A 98 54.19 25.33 42.41
N GLY A 99 54.13 24.44 41.41
CA GLY A 99 55.01 24.46 40.23
C GLY A 99 56.38 23.80 40.44
N VAL A 100 56.72 23.35 41.65
CA VAL A 100 57.93 22.55 41.92
C VAL A 100 57.65 21.10 41.57
N ALA A 101 58.47 20.49 40.72
CA ALA A 101 58.34 19.08 40.35
C ALA A 101 58.74 18.17 41.52
N VAL A 102 57.81 17.29 41.91
CA VAL A 102 57.92 16.37 43.05
C VAL A 102 57.95 14.91 42.57
N GLY A 103 57.43 14.63 41.38
CA GLY A 103 57.43 13.30 40.77
C GLY A 103 57.61 13.35 39.25
N GLU A 104 57.72 12.18 38.64
CA GLU A 104 57.81 12.05 37.18
C GLU A 104 56.42 12.10 36.53
N GLY A 105 56.32 12.74 35.36
CA GLY A 105 55.11 12.79 34.54
C GLY A 105 54.56 14.18 34.30
N GLU A 106 53.47 14.28 33.54
CA GLU A 106 52.71 15.51 33.34
C GLU A 106 51.48 15.50 34.24
N SER A 107 51.24 16.62 34.93
CA SER A 107 50.05 16.81 35.75
C SER A 107 48.81 16.88 34.84
N ASN A 108 47.90 15.92 34.95
CA ASN A 108 46.63 15.92 34.23
C ASN A 108 45.46 16.42 35.08
N MET A 109 45.71 16.70 36.35
CA MET A 109 44.72 17.18 37.30
C MET A 109 45.38 18.16 38.28
N THR A 110 44.78 19.32 38.49
CA THR A 110 45.24 20.29 39.50
C THR A 110 44.25 20.39 40.65
N LEU A 111 44.76 20.31 41.87
CA LEU A 111 43.98 20.43 43.09
C LEU A 111 44.46 21.64 43.88
N SER A 112 43.55 22.56 44.18
CA SER A 112 43.82 23.65 45.11
C SER A 112 43.44 23.24 46.53
N VAL A 113 44.40 23.31 47.45
CA VAL A 113 44.20 23.04 48.88
C VAL A 113 44.60 24.27 49.68
N LEU A 114 43.72 24.73 50.58
CA LEU A 114 44.04 25.84 51.47
C LEU A 114 44.88 25.33 52.64
N ARG A 115 46.10 25.86 52.80
CA ARG A 115 46.96 25.60 53.97
C ARG A 115 47.52 26.92 54.48
N ASN A 116 47.40 27.18 55.78
CA ASN A 116 47.83 28.44 56.40
C ASN A 116 47.24 29.69 55.70
N GLN A 117 45.96 29.62 55.29
CA GLN A 117 45.25 30.65 54.54
C GLN A 117 45.81 30.96 53.14
N LEU A 118 46.81 30.21 52.67
CA LEU A 118 47.33 30.32 51.32
C LEU A 118 46.80 29.16 50.47
N PRO A 119 46.24 29.42 49.28
CA PRO A 119 45.91 28.37 48.32
C PRO A 119 47.21 27.79 47.77
N ARG A 120 47.36 26.47 47.88
CA ARG A 120 48.48 25.70 47.33
C ARG A 120 47.98 24.87 46.17
N GLU A 121 48.69 24.90 45.05
CA GLU A 121 48.34 24.15 43.84
C GLU A 121 49.12 22.84 43.81
N ILE A 122 48.39 21.73 43.73
CA ILE A 122 48.97 20.40 43.70
C ILE A 122 48.66 19.77 42.35
N GLY A 123 49.70 19.50 41.58
CA GLY A 123 49.62 18.76 40.34
C GLY A 123 49.62 17.27 40.61
N LEU A 124 48.59 16.58 40.15
CA LEU A 124 48.41 15.14 40.22
C LEU A 124 48.42 14.55 38.80
N ALA A 125 49.02 13.38 38.66
CA ALA A 125 48.86 12.51 37.51
C ALA A 125 48.00 11.32 37.91
N LEU A 126 46.84 11.21 37.26
CA LEU A 126 45.95 10.06 37.34
C LEU A 126 46.17 9.17 36.11
N ASN A 127 46.89 8.07 36.28
CA ASN A 127 47.18 7.10 35.23
C ASN A 127 46.27 5.89 35.39
N CYS A 128 45.29 5.73 34.49
CA CYS A 128 44.39 4.58 34.49
C CYS A 128 44.47 3.81 33.17
N ALA A 129 44.34 2.48 33.25
CA ALA A 129 44.10 1.66 32.07
C ALA A 129 42.62 1.73 31.66
N ALA A 130 42.35 1.82 30.35
CA ALA A 130 40.99 1.74 29.83
C ALA A 130 40.46 0.30 29.93
N ASN A 131 39.25 0.15 30.49
CA ASN A 131 38.55 -1.13 30.54
C ASN A 131 37.36 -1.10 29.58
N PRO A 132 37.46 -1.73 28.38
CA PRO A 132 36.40 -1.67 27.37
C PRO A 132 35.18 -2.52 27.73
N LEU A 133 35.30 -3.44 28.71
CA LEU A 133 34.27 -4.43 29.02
C LEU A 133 32.88 -3.81 29.28
N PRO A 134 32.72 -2.74 30.09
CA PRO A 134 31.40 -2.16 30.36
C PRO A 134 30.76 -1.58 29.09
N ALA A 135 31.55 -0.91 28.25
CA ALA A 135 31.07 -0.35 26.99
C ALA A 135 30.68 -1.46 25.98
N VAL A 136 31.46 -2.54 25.91
CA VAL A 136 31.15 -3.71 25.08
C VAL A 136 29.85 -4.36 25.55
N VAL A 137 29.70 -4.65 26.84
CA VAL A 137 28.49 -5.27 27.41
C VAL A 137 27.26 -4.41 27.12
N LEU A 138 27.35 -3.09 27.35
CA LEU A 138 26.24 -2.17 27.09
C LEU A 138 25.87 -2.13 25.59
N SER A 139 26.87 -2.12 24.71
CA SER A 139 26.65 -2.14 23.24
C SER A 139 25.99 -3.44 22.77
N VAL A 140 26.36 -4.58 23.36
CA VAL A 140 25.74 -5.88 23.09
C VAL A 140 24.29 -5.91 23.58
N LEU A 141 24.01 -5.45 24.80
CA LEU A 141 22.65 -5.38 25.33
C LEU A 141 21.76 -4.46 24.49
N LEU A 142 22.29 -3.32 24.05
CA LEU A 142 21.58 -2.43 23.13
C LEU A 142 21.33 -3.13 21.80
N GLY A 143 22.32 -3.83 21.24
CA GLY A 143 22.17 -4.59 20.00
C GLY A 143 21.08 -5.67 20.10
N LEU A 144 21.03 -6.39 21.22
CA LEU A 144 19.97 -7.36 21.51
C LEU A 144 18.59 -6.71 21.59
N ALA A 145 18.48 -5.55 22.26
CA ALA A 145 17.23 -4.78 22.32
C ALA A 145 16.77 -4.32 20.93
N PHE A 146 17.67 -3.82 20.08
CA PHE A 146 17.36 -3.47 18.69
C PHE A 146 16.96 -4.69 17.85
N MET A 147 17.62 -5.84 18.04
CA MET A 147 17.24 -7.09 17.36
C MET A 147 15.84 -7.57 17.79
N LEU A 148 15.51 -7.45 19.08
CA LEU A 148 14.18 -7.79 19.60
C LEU A 148 13.11 -6.85 19.02
N LEU A 149 13.36 -5.54 19.03
CA LEU A 149 12.46 -4.56 18.40
C LEU A 149 12.29 -4.84 16.91
N TYR A 150 13.36 -5.22 16.21
CA TYR A 150 13.31 -5.59 14.80
C TYR A 150 12.43 -6.82 14.53
N ARG A 151 12.39 -7.79 15.46
CA ARG A 151 11.52 -8.99 15.36
C ARG A 151 10.06 -8.69 15.64
N ILE A 152 9.78 -7.71 16.50
CA ILE A 152 8.42 -7.38 16.96
C ILE A 152 7.75 -6.35 16.04
N LEU A 153 8.52 -5.45 15.43
CA LEU A 153 7.98 -4.44 14.52
C LEU A 153 7.48 -5.11 13.22
N PRO A 154 6.25 -4.79 12.77
CA PRO A 154 5.73 -5.33 11.53
C PRO A 154 6.61 -4.92 10.35
N ALA A 155 6.75 -5.82 9.38
CA ALA A 155 7.47 -5.50 8.16
C ALA A 155 6.83 -4.27 7.48
N PRO A 156 7.63 -3.32 6.96
CA PRO A 156 7.06 -2.18 6.26
C PRO A 156 6.30 -2.66 5.03
N LEU A 157 5.13 -2.06 4.79
CA LEU A 157 4.32 -2.37 3.61
C LEU A 157 5.10 -2.07 2.32
N SER A 158 5.04 -3.00 1.37
CA SER A 158 5.56 -2.82 0.02
C SER A 158 4.83 -1.69 -0.71
N ALA A 159 5.35 -1.26 -1.87
CA ALA A 159 4.68 -0.23 -2.68
C ALA A 159 3.28 -0.67 -3.12
N ALA A 160 3.15 -1.91 -3.64
CA ALA A 160 1.87 -2.50 -4.04
C ALA A 160 0.88 -2.58 -2.86
N GLN A 161 1.35 -2.99 -1.68
CA GLN A 161 0.50 -3.01 -0.49
C GLN A 161 0.01 -1.61 -0.09
N ARG A 162 0.85 -0.59 -0.21
CA ARG A 162 0.43 0.80 0.08
C ARG A 162 -0.60 1.32 -0.92
N GLU A 163 -0.44 0.98 -2.20
CA GLU A 163 -1.41 1.33 -3.25
C GLU A 163 -2.76 0.68 -2.95
N TRP A 164 -2.80 -0.64 -2.73
CA TRP A 164 -4.02 -1.34 -2.36
C TRP A 164 -4.63 -0.84 -1.05
N MET A 165 -3.83 -0.49 -0.05
CA MET A 165 -4.33 0.08 1.20
C MET A 165 -5.05 1.42 0.95
N ASN A 166 -4.58 2.25 0.01
CA ASN A 166 -5.26 3.49 -0.36
C ASN A 166 -6.54 3.21 -1.15
N GLU A 167 -6.53 2.21 -2.03
CA GLU A 167 -7.72 1.80 -2.79
C GLU A 167 -8.82 1.23 -1.90
N LEU A 168 -8.47 0.34 -0.97
CA LEU A 168 -9.43 -0.19 0.00
C LEU A 168 -10.04 0.93 0.86
N GLN A 169 -9.24 1.92 1.26
CA GLN A 169 -9.77 3.09 1.96
C GLN A 169 -10.73 3.91 1.07
N ALA A 170 -10.43 4.06 -0.22
CA ALA A 170 -11.35 4.70 -1.17
C ALA A 170 -12.64 3.89 -1.38
N TRP A 171 -12.58 2.56 -1.22
CA TRP A 171 -13.74 1.66 -1.21
C TRP A 171 -14.49 1.65 0.14
N GLY A 172 -14.03 2.41 1.13
CA GLY A 172 -14.74 2.61 2.40
C GLY A 172 -14.23 1.78 3.58
N TYR A 173 -13.13 1.04 3.43
CA TYR A 173 -12.50 0.35 4.56
C TYR A 173 -11.91 1.32 5.58
N HIS A 174 -11.99 0.96 6.86
CA HIS A 174 -11.20 1.64 7.89
C HIS A 174 -9.70 1.37 7.67
N PRO A 175 -8.78 2.34 7.92
CA PRO A 175 -7.35 2.15 7.70
C PRO A 175 -6.76 0.90 8.35
N ASP A 176 -7.18 0.57 9.57
CA ASP A 176 -6.71 -0.62 10.31
C ASP A 176 -7.16 -1.93 9.64
N GLU A 177 -8.39 -1.97 9.10
CA GLU A 177 -8.93 -3.13 8.41
C GLU A 177 -8.22 -3.33 7.06
N ALA A 178 -8.06 -2.25 6.30
CA ALA A 178 -7.31 -2.27 5.05
C ALA A 178 -5.88 -2.76 5.27
N GLN A 179 -5.20 -2.28 6.32
CA GLN A 179 -3.87 -2.73 6.68
C GLN A 179 -3.84 -4.22 7.07
N ARG A 180 -4.81 -4.70 7.86
CA ARG A 180 -4.90 -6.12 8.25
C ARG A 180 -5.08 -7.02 7.03
N VAL A 181 -5.99 -6.67 6.13
CA VAL A 181 -6.28 -7.43 4.91
C VAL A 181 -5.05 -7.51 4.01
N VAL A 182 -4.43 -6.36 3.73
CA VAL A 182 -3.30 -6.25 2.79
C VAL A 182 -1.98 -6.72 3.39
N GLY A 183 -1.78 -6.55 4.69
CA GLY A 183 -0.53 -6.89 5.39
C GLY A 183 -0.22 -8.38 5.43
N GLU A 184 -1.25 -9.23 5.36
CA GLU A 184 -1.12 -10.69 5.30
C GLU A 184 -0.94 -11.23 3.87
N LEU A 185 -1.13 -10.40 2.84
CA LEU A 185 -1.01 -10.80 1.44
C LEU A 185 0.41 -10.57 0.92
N ALA A 186 0.94 -11.52 0.16
CA ALA A 186 2.23 -11.34 -0.49
C ALA A 186 2.12 -10.33 -1.65
N PRO A 187 3.16 -9.52 -1.94
CA PRO A 187 3.09 -8.53 -3.03
C PRO A 187 2.74 -9.11 -4.40
N ALA A 188 3.10 -10.37 -4.67
CA ALA A 188 2.76 -11.06 -5.90
C ALA A 188 1.26 -11.38 -6.04
N GLU A 189 0.53 -11.48 -4.92
CA GLU A 189 -0.92 -11.73 -4.91
C GLU A 189 -1.72 -10.47 -5.24
N LEU A 190 -1.09 -9.31 -5.04
CA LEU A 190 -1.66 -7.98 -5.30
C LEU A 190 -1.34 -7.47 -6.71
N ALA A 191 -0.53 -8.20 -7.47
CA ALA A 191 -0.19 -7.88 -8.85
C ALA A 191 -1.30 -8.35 -9.80
N LEU A 192 -2.38 -7.57 -9.90
CA LEU A 192 -3.52 -7.85 -10.76
C LEU A 192 -3.41 -7.14 -12.11
N THR A 193 -3.89 -7.79 -13.17
CA THR A 193 -4.13 -7.13 -14.46
C THR A 193 -5.31 -6.15 -14.36
N ALA A 194 -5.45 -5.25 -15.35
CA ALA A 194 -6.57 -4.31 -15.39
C ALA A 194 -7.95 -5.01 -15.37
N GLY A 195 -8.09 -6.12 -16.10
CA GLY A 195 -9.32 -6.92 -16.10
C GLY A 195 -9.63 -7.53 -14.75
N GLN A 196 -8.63 -8.15 -14.11
CA GLN A 196 -8.80 -8.73 -12.76
C GLN A 196 -9.17 -7.68 -11.72
N ARG A 197 -8.57 -6.49 -11.80
CA ARG A 197 -8.88 -5.37 -10.91
C ARG A 197 -10.31 -4.86 -11.12
N ALA A 198 -10.77 -4.73 -12.37
CA ALA A 198 -12.14 -4.33 -12.66
C ALA A 198 -13.18 -5.37 -12.17
N CYS A 199 -12.89 -6.66 -12.35
CA CYS A 199 -13.73 -7.73 -11.79
C CYS A 199 -13.74 -7.70 -10.26
N LEU A 200 -12.59 -7.43 -9.63
CA LEU A 200 -12.47 -7.38 -8.18
C LEU A 200 -13.34 -6.25 -7.61
N GLU A 201 -13.31 -5.07 -8.22
CA GLU A 201 -14.14 -3.94 -7.83
C GLU A 201 -15.64 -4.25 -7.89
N ARG A 202 -16.08 -5.09 -8.83
CA ARG A 202 -17.50 -5.51 -8.94
C ARG A 202 -17.89 -6.64 -7.98
N LEU A 203 -16.96 -7.56 -7.70
CA LEU A 203 -17.20 -8.69 -6.79
C LEU A 203 -17.08 -8.31 -5.33
N HIS A 204 -16.30 -7.28 -5.05
CA HIS A 204 -16.01 -6.85 -3.71
C HIS A 204 -17.17 -6.02 -3.12
N ASP A 205 -17.60 -6.40 -1.93
CA ASP A 205 -18.54 -5.64 -1.10
C ASP A 205 -17.86 -5.32 0.25
N PRO A 206 -17.58 -4.04 0.56
CA PRO A 206 -17.00 -3.61 1.83
C PRO A 206 -17.82 -4.08 3.04
N GLY A 207 -19.16 -4.14 2.91
CA GLY A 207 -20.07 -4.54 3.98
C GLY A 207 -20.05 -6.05 4.26
N ALA A 208 -19.55 -6.87 3.33
CA ALA A 208 -19.56 -8.32 3.43
C ALA A 208 -18.22 -8.93 3.88
N ASP A 209 -17.18 -8.11 4.12
CA ASP A 209 -15.80 -8.55 4.43
C ASP A 209 -15.28 -9.65 3.46
N ASN A 210 -15.67 -9.54 2.18
CA ASN A 210 -15.45 -10.61 1.18
C ASN A 210 -14.17 -10.45 0.35
N PHE A 211 -13.33 -9.44 0.63
CA PHE A 211 -12.21 -9.05 -0.24
C PHE A 211 -11.26 -10.22 -0.55
N ARG A 212 -10.91 -11.05 0.43
CA ARG A 212 -10.02 -12.21 0.21
C ARG A 212 -10.63 -13.24 -0.74
N ALA A 213 -11.91 -13.53 -0.57
CA ALA A 213 -12.62 -14.48 -1.42
C ALA A 213 -12.72 -13.92 -2.85
N ALA A 214 -13.08 -12.64 -2.99
CA ALA A 214 -13.12 -11.97 -4.29
C ALA A 214 -11.74 -11.93 -4.96
N LEU A 215 -10.67 -11.62 -4.22
CA LEU A 215 -9.29 -11.63 -4.71
C LEU A 215 -8.85 -13.02 -5.17
N ALA A 216 -9.23 -14.08 -4.46
CA ALA A 216 -8.94 -15.44 -4.89
C ALA A 216 -9.68 -15.78 -6.20
N SER A 217 -10.94 -15.38 -6.32
CA SER A 217 -11.76 -15.63 -7.52
C SER A 217 -11.23 -14.93 -8.76
N VAL A 218 -10.84 -13.65 -8.67
CA VAL A 218 -10.32 -12.91 -9.83
C VAL A 218 -8.93 -13.38 -10.28
N ARG A 219 -8.25 -14.22 -9.50
CA ARG A 219 -6.99 -14.86 -9.91
C ARG A 219 -7.19 -16.07 -10.81
N ASP A 220 -8.44 -16.42 -11.15
CA ASP A 220 -8.74 -17.38 -12.22
C ASP A 220 -8.02 -16.97 -13.53
N PRO A 221 -7.28 -17.88 -14.18
CA PRO A 221 -6.62 -17.62 -15.47
C PRO A 221 -7.55 -17.08 -16.56
N ARG A 222 -8.84 -17.46 -16.56
CA ARG A 222 -9.83 -16.94 -17.50
C ARG A 222 -10.00 -15.44 -17.36
N VAL A 223 -10.03 -14.92 -16.12
CA VAL A 223 -10.12 -13.48 -15.83
C VAL A 223 -8.86 -12.76 -16.27
N ALA A 224 -7.69 -13.35 -16.03
CA ALA A 224 -6.41 -12.77 -16.46
C ALA A 224 -6.28 -12.66 -18.00
N ALA A 225 -6.98 -13.53 -18.74
CA ALA A 225 -7.03 -13.50 -20.19
C ALA A 225 -8.06 -12.52 -20.76
N LEU A 226 -8.95 -11.95 -19.93
CA LEU A 226 -9.97 -11.01 -20.38
C LEU A 226 -9.35 -9.70 -20.84
N SER A 227 -9.75 -9.28 -22.04
CA SER A 227 -9.42 -7.96 -22.59
C SER A 227 -10.49 -7.51 -23.59
N GLY A 228 -10.59 -6.19 -23.79
CA GLY A 228 -11.54 -5.59 -24.74
C GLY A 228 -12.99 -6.00 -24.49
N GLU A 229 -13.67 -6.42 -25.54
CA GLU A 229 -15.10 -6.75 -25.50
C GLU A 229 -15.44 -7.88 -24.51
N LYS A 230 -14.59 -8.90 -24.37
CA LYS A 230 -14.82 -10.00 -23.41
C LYS A 230 -14.84 -9.51 -21.95
N LEU A 231 -13.99 -8.52 -21.63
CA LEU A 231 -14.00 -7.92 -20.30
C LEU A 231 -15.33 -7.19 -20.07
N ASN A 232 -15.81 -6.43 -21.07
CA ASN A 232 -17.09 -5.72 -20.96
C ASN A 232 -18.27 -6.68 -20.76
N TRP A 233 -18.30 -7.82 -21.49
CA TRP A 233 -19.30 -8.87 -21.26
C TRP A 233 -19.21 -9.47 -19.86
N CYS A 234 -18.01 -9.75 -19.36
CA CYS A 234 -17.82 -10.26 -18.00
C CYS A 234 -18.32 -9.27 -16.93
N LEU A 235 -17.98 -7.98 -17.07
CA LEU A 235 -18.42 -6.95 -16.13
C LEU A 235 -19.94 -6.77 -16.13
N LEU A 236 -20.56 -6.83 -17.32
CA LEU A 236 -22.01 -6.82 -17.45
C LEU A 236 -22.64 -8.05 -16.79
N GLY A 237 -22.06 -9.24 -16.99
CA GLY A 237 -22.51 -10.48 -16.34
C GLY A 237 -22.49 -10.37 -14.82
N LEU A 238 -21.40 -9.85 -14.25
CA LEU A 238 -21.28 -9.63 -12.79
C LEU A 238 -22.37 -8.68 -12.26
N GLU A 239 -22.70 -7.63 -13.00
CA GLU A 239 -23.75 -6.67 -12.62
C GLU A 239 -25.15 -7.28 -12.67
N ARG A 240 -25.44 -8.09 -13.69
CA ARG A 240 -26.78 -8.66 -13.92
C ARG A 240 -27.06 -9.92 -13.12
N GLN A 241 -26.02 -10.68 -12.75
CA GLN A 241 -26.15 -11.99 -12.12
C GLN A 241 -25.58 -12.01 -10.69
N SER A 242 -25.70 -10.89 -9.98
CA SER A 242 -25.39 -10.77 -8.54
C SER A 242 -23.97 -11.24 -8.15
N GLY A 243 -22.98 -10.96 -9.00
CA GLY A 243 -21.58 -11.27 -8.70
C GLY A 243 -21.19 -12.74 -8.89
N ASP A 244 -21.98 -13.56 -9.58
CA ASP A 244 -21.51 -14.89 -9.99
C ASP A 244 -20.44 -14.79 -11.09
N LEU A 245 -19.18 -14.91 -10.70
CA LEU A 245 -18.04 -14.85 -11.61
C LEU A 245 -18.04 -15.99 -12.64
N ALA A 246 -18.49 -17.19 -12.27
CA ALA A 246 -18.47 -18.32 -13.19
C ALA A 246 -19.42 -18.06 -14.36
N SER A 247 -20.66 -17.70 -14.06
CA SER A 247 -21.67 -17.38 -15.07
C SER A 247 -21.32 -16.11 -15.87
N ALA A 248 -20.67 -15.12 -15.25
CA ALA A 248 -20.18 -13.94 -15.96
C ALA A 248 -19.04 -14.25 -16.95
N LEU A 249 -18.16 -15.20 -16.61
CA LEU A 249 -17.12 -15.67 -17.51
C LEU A 249 -17.70 -16.50 -18.66
N ASP A 250 -18.67 -17.36 -18.37
CA ASP A 250 -19.36 -18.14 -19.39
C ASP A 250 -20.12 -17.21 -20.36
N LEU A 251 -20.69 -16.11 -19.84
CA LEU A 251 -21.26 -15.04 -20.66
C LEU A 251 -20.19 -14.40 -21.55
N ALA A 252 -19.02 -14.04 -21.01
CA ALA A 252 -17.94 -13.43 -21.79
C ALA A 252 -17.31 -14.34 -22.85
N GLU A 253 -17.44 -15.66 -22.69
CA GLU A 253 -16.98 -16.67 -23.64
C GLU A 253 -18.04 -17.06 -24.66
N ALA A 254 -19.30 -16.68 -24.45
CA ALA A 254 -20.39 -16.99 -25.36
C ALA A 254 -20.17 -16.36 -26.74
N HIS A 255 -20.73 -17.01 -27.75
CA HIS A 255 -20.76 -16.46 -29.09
C HIS A 255 -21.87 -15.42 -29.22
N ASP A 256 -21.64 -14.42 -30.06
CA ASP A 256 -22.69 -13.48 -30.44
C ASP A 256 -23.87 -14.23 -31.04
N HIS A 257 -25.03 -14.11 -30.41
CA HIS A 257 -26.24 -14.82 -30.81
C HIS A 257 -27.48 -14.04 -30.39
N ALA A 258 -28.49 -14.00 -31.26
CA ALA A 258 -29.82 -13.49 -30.96
C ALA A 258 -30.85 -14.61 -31.07
N ARG A 259 -31.46 -14.96 -29.94
CA ARG A 259 -32.56 -15.93 -29.87
C ARG A 259 -33.86 -15.21 -29.62
N ILE A 260 -34.79 -15.33 -30.55
CA ILE A 260 -36.13 -14.74 -30.49
C ILE A 260 -37.12 -15.88 -30.33
N ASP A 261 -37.87 -15.90 -29.23
CA ASP A 261 -38.94 -16.87 -29.00
C ASP A 261 -40.28 -16.15 -29.04
N LEU A 262 -41.02 -16.35 -30.12
CA LEU A 262 -42.30 -15.68 -30.35
C LEU A 262 -43.44 -16.32 -29.55
N ASN A 263 -43.29 -17.55 -29.07
CA ASN A 263 -44.29 -18.19 -28.21
C ASN A 263 -44.11 -17.77 -26.76
N ALA A 264 -42.86 -17.74 -26.28
CA ALA A 264 -42.52 -17.25 -24.96
C ALA A 264 -42.51 -15.72 -24.87
N MET A 265 -42.53 -15.03 -26.02
CA MET A 265 -42.42 -13.58 -26.14
C MET A 265 -41.14 -13.03 -25.50
N THR A 266 -40.00 -13.68 -25.78
CA THR A 266 -38.69 -13.31 -25.23
C THR A 266 -37.65 -13.06 -26.31
N LEU A 267 -36.72 -12.16 -25.99
CA LEU A 267 -35.50 -11.91 -26.75
C LEU A 267 -34.30 -12.18 -25.84
N HIS A 268 -33.39 -13.03 -26.29
CA HIS A 268 -32.10 -13.24 -25.64
C HIS A 268 -30.97 -12.81 -26.57
N LEU A 269 -30.13 -11.90 -26.12
CA LEU A 269 -28.94 -11.43 -26.84
C LEU A 269 -27.70 -11.83 -26.05
N HIS A 270 -26.79 -12.55 -26.70
CA HIS A 270 -25.59 -13.08 -26.04
C HIS A 270 -25.93 -13.89 -24.76
N GLY A 271 -27.08 -14.57 -24.74
CA GLY A 271 -27.58 -15.29 -23.56
C GLY A 271 -28.32 -14.43 -22.52
N LEU A 272 -28.23 -13.10 -22.56
CA LEU A 272 -28.97 -12.21 -21.66
C LEU A 272 -30.39 -11.93 -22.17
N ALA A 273 -31.37 -12.03 -21.28
CA ALA A 273 -32.74 -11.65 -21.59
C ALA A 273 -32.86 -10.12 -21.76
N VAL A 274 -33.45 -9.69 -22.88
CA VAL A 274 -33.81 -8.30 -23.16
C VAL A 274 -35.33 -8.18 -23.04
N PRO A 275 -35.86 -7.21 -22.25
CA PRO A 275 -37.29 -7.09 -21.96
C PRO A 275 -38.06 -6.46 -23.13
N LEU A 276 -37.86 -6.97 -24.35
CA LEU A 276 -38.55 -6.51 -25.54
C LEU A 276 -39.92 -7.19 -25.63
N THR A 277 -41.01 -6.44 -25.39
CA THR A 277 -42.37 -6.99 -25.34
C THR A 277 -43.28 -6.42 -26.43
N GLY A 278 -44.22 -7.23 -26.91
CA GLY A 278 -45.28 -6.82 -27.83
C GLY A 278 -44.76 -6.42 -29.22
N THR A 279 -45.28 -5.33 -29.76
CA THR A 279 -45.00 -4.88 -31.15
C THR A 279 -43.50 -4.76 -31.47
N PRO A 280 -42.63 -4.14 -30.64
CA PRO A 280 -41.19 -4.12 -30.88
C PRO A 280 -40.54 -5.49 -31.09
N LEU A 281 -40.97 -6.52 -30.36
CA LEU A 281 -40.41 -7.88 -30.51
C LEU A 281 -40.73 -8.44 -31.89
N PHE A 282 -41.98 -8.30 -32.34
CA PHE A 282 -42.38 -8.73 -33.68
C PHE A 282 -41.63 -8.01 -34.79
N TYR A 283 -41.37 -6.71 -34.62
CA TYR A 283 -40.57 -5.97 -35.57
C TYR A 283 -39.12 -6.49 -35.60
N TYR A 284 -38.51 -6.73 -34.45
CA TYR A 284 -37.17 -7.33 -34.37
C TYR A 284 -37.12 -8.71 -35.03
N ALA A 285 -38.10 -9.56 -34.73
CA ALA A 285 -38.27 -10.90 -35.31
C ALA A 285 -38.45 -10.86 -36.83
N TRP A 286 -39.25 -9.92 -37.32
CA TRP A 286 -39.43 -9.71 -38.76
C TRP A 286 -38.12 -9.31 -39.43
N TYR A 287 -37.35 -8.35 -38.88
CA TYR A 287 -36.02 -8.01 -39.40
C TYR A 287 -35.05 -9.21 -39.36
N ALA A 288 -35.14 -10.05 -38.33
CA ALA A 288 -34.38 -11.31 -38.23
C ALA A 288 -34.74 -12.29 -39.36
N GLN A 289 -36.03 -12.48 -39.65
CA GLN A 289 -36.49 -13.31 -40.77
C GLN A 289 -36.02 -12.76 -42.12
N GLN A 290 -36.07 -11.43 -42.33
CA GLN A 290 -35.52 -10.81 -43.53
C GLN A 290 -34.01 -11.05 -43.67
N ARG A 291 -33.27 -11.01 -42.55
CA ARG A 291 -31.83 -11.29 -42.50
C ARG A 291 -31.51 -12.76 -42.78
N GLN A 292 -32.39 -13.69 -42.42
CA GLN A 292 -32.24 -15.11 -42.73
C GLN A 292 -32.62 -15.44 -44.20
N ALA A 293 -33.56 -14.69 -44.79
CA ALA A 293 -34.02 -14.90 -46.16
C ALA A 293 -33.06 -14.35 -47.23
N GLY A 294 -32.11 -13.50 -46.87
CA GLY A 294 -31.16 -12.90 -47.82
C GLY A 294 -30.26 -11.85 -47.16
N GLU A 295 -29.98 -10.74 -47.84
CA GLU A 295 -29.15 -9.68 -47.26
C GLU A 295 -29.85 -8.91 -46.10
N GLY A 296 -31.17 -9.06 -45.96
CA GLY A 296 -31.96 -8.46 -44.88
C GLY A 296 -32.16 -6.95 -44.96
N TRP A 297 -31.81 -6.31 -46.08
CA TRP A 297 -32.09 -4.89 -46.28
C TRP A 297 -33.57 -4.62 -46.49
N VAL A 298 -34.13 -3.81 -45.61
CA VAL A 298 -35.51 -3.33 -45.66
C VAL A 298 -35.51 -1.85 -45.96
N THR A 299 -36.13 -1.45 -47.07
CA THR A 299 -36.29 -0.05 -47.46
C THR A 299 -37.46 0.58 -46.72
N ASN A 300 -37.25 1.78 -46.14
CA ASN A 300 -38.35 2.52 -45.54
C ASN A 300 -39.39 2.92 -46.60
N PRO A 301 -40.70 2.75 -46.34
CA PRO A 301 -41.73 3.26 -47.23
C PRO A 301 -41.66 4.79 -47.31
N ALA A 302 -42.22 5.36 -48.38
CA ALA A 302 -42.29 6.81 -48.51
C ALA A 302 -43.17 7.41 -47.41
N SER A 303 -42.82 8.61 -46.91
CA SER A 303 -43.55 9.26 -45.80
C SER A 303 -45.04 9.46 -46.07
N ASN A 304 -45.43 9.58 -47.34
CA ASN A 304 -46.82 9.78 -47.80
C ASN A 304 -47.48 8.52 -48.36
N ARG A 305 -46.77 7.38 -48.42
CA ARG A 305 -47.28 6.14 -49.01
C ARG A 305 -46.90 4.94 -48.13
N PRO A 306 -47.81 4.49 -47.25
CA PRO A 306 -47.60 3.27 -46.47
C PRO A 306 -47.43 2.04 -47.35
N ASP A 307 -46.71 1.04 -46.83
CA ASP A 307 -46.51 -0.25 -47.48
C ASP A 307 -47.54 -1.26 -46.99
N LEU A 308 -48.48 -1.63 -47.85
CA LEU A 308 -49.56 -2.56 -47.52
C LEU A 308 -49.08 -4.01 -47.48
N GLU A 309 -48.10 -4.37 -48.32
CA GLU A 309 -47.61 -5.74 -48.45
C GLU A 309 -46.79 -6.10 -47.22
N VAL A 310 -45.80 -5.27 -46.89
CA VAL A 310 -45.00 -5.46 -45.67
C VAL A 310 -45.86 -5.31 -44.41
N GLY A 311 -46.85 -4.41 -44.43
CA GLY A 311 -47.82 -4.29 -43.36
C GLY A 311 -48.57 -5.60 -43.09
N ALA A 312 -49.05 -6.25 -44.15
CA ALA A 312 -49.74 -7.54 -44.06
C ALA A 312 -48.81 -8.68 -43.59
N GLU A 313 -47.54 -8.69 -44.00
CA GLU A 313 -46.56 -9.67 -43.50
C GLU A 313 -46.37 -9.58 -41.98
N ILE A 314 -46.14 -8.38 -41.46
CA ILE A 314 -45.96 -8.16 -40.02
C ILE A 314 -47.27 -8.46 -39.27
N ALA A 315 -48.42 -8.09 -39.83
CA ALA A 315 -49.73 -8.40 -39.25
C ALA A 315 -49.95 -9.92 -39.14
N ALA A 316 -49.58 -10.69 -40.17
CA ALA A 316 -49.65 -12.15 -40.16
C ALA A 316 -48.73 -12.75 -39.09
N LEU A 317 -47.49 -12.26 -38.98
CA LEU A 317 -46.56 -12.69 -37.92
C LEU A 317 -47.13 -12.40 -36.53
N MET A 318 -47.65 -11.18 -36.31
CA MET A 318 -48.27 -10.82 -35.05
C MET A 318 -49.49 -11.69 -34.76
N SER A 319 -50.35 -11.94 -35.73
CA SER A 319 -51.56 -12.76 -35.57
C SER A 319 -51.24 -14.20 -35.18
N ALA A 320 -50.22 -14.79 -35.81
CA ALA A 320 -49.79 -16.18 -35.56
C ALA A 320 -49.32 -16.42 -34.12
N HIS A 321 -48.75 -15.41 -33.45
CA HIS A 321 -48.15 -15.54 -32.12
C HIS A 321 -48.79 -14.62 -31.07
N GLY A 322 -50.06 -14.26 -31.23
CA GLY A 322 -50.83 -13.57 -30.19
C GLY A 322 -50.50 -12.07 -29.99
N GLY A 323 -50.13 -11.37 -31.06
CA GLY A 323 -49.88 -9.94 -31.08
C GLY A 323 -51.12 -9.08 -30.80
N HIS A 324 -50.91 -7.78 -30.56
CA HIS A 324 -51.98 -6.87 -30.16
C HIS A 324 -52.94 -6.56 -31.33
N GLY A 325 -54.22 -6.92 -31.18
CA GLY A 325 -55.24 -6.80 -32.23
C GLY A 325 -55.37 -5.40 -32.85
N ARG A 326 -55.16 -4.32 -32.08
CA ARG A 326 -55.16 -2.96 -32.65
C ARG A 326 -54.00 -2.73 -33.62
N ALA A 327 -52.81 -3.22 -33.29
CA ALA A 327 -51.64 -3.07 -34.15
C ALA A 327 -51.79 -3.91 -35.44
N ILE A 328 -52.38 -5.11 -35.33
CA ILE A 328 -52.71 -5.96 -36.48
C ILE A 328 -53.69 -5.23 -37.41
N ASN A 329 -54.82 -4.75 -36.89
CA ASN A 329 -55.81 -4.03 -37.69
C ASN A 329 -55.24 -2.76 -38.34
N ASP A 330 -54.41 -2.00 -37.62
CA ASP A 330 -53.78 -0.79 -38.15
C ASP A 330 -52.84 -1.11 -39.33
N LEU A 331 -52.09 -2.22 -39.24
CA LEU A 331 -51.20 -2.68 -40.31
C LEU A 331 -51.99 -3.18 -41.52
N GLU A 332 -53.06 -3.95 -41.32
CA GLU A 332 -53.90 -4.47 -42.41
C GLU A 332 -54.67 -3.36 -43.15
N GLN A 333 -55.19 -2.36 -42.41
CA GLN A 333 -56.01 -1.30 -43.01
C GLN A 333 -55.19 -0.16 -43.60
N THR A 334 -54.11 0.23 -42.92
CA THR A 334 -53.35 1.44 -43.29
C THR A 334 -51.94 1.18 -43.79
N GLY A 335 -51.46 -0.06 -43.71
CA GLY A 335 -50.10 -0.43 -44.08
C GLY A 335 -49.03 0.04 -43.10
N LEU A 336 -47.81 -0.39 -43.37
CA LEU A 336 -46.62 0.00 -42.62
C LEU A 336 -46.20 1.42 -42.98
N LYS A 337 -46.08 2.29 -41.96
CA LYS A 337 -45.65 3.69 -42.12
C LYS A 337 -44.19 3.83 -41.72
N ALA A 338 -43.45 4.71 -42.40
CA ALA A 338 -42.05 5.00 -42.10
C ALA A 338 -41.85 5.39 -40.62
N ARG A 339 -42.71 6.27 -40.12
CA ARG A 339 -42.70 6.70 -38.71
C ARG A 339 -42.87 5.53 -37.72
N THR A 340 -43.70 4.54 -38.06
CA THR A 340 -43.92 3.37 -37.19
C THR A 340 -42.67 2.50 -37.13
N LEU A 341 -41.96 2.32 -38.25
CA LEU A 341 -40.66 1.64 -38.27
C LEU A 341 -39.62 2.38 -37.42
N ASP A 342 -39.50 3.69 -37.59
CA ASP A 342 -38.56 4.50 -36.80
C ASP A 342 -38.84 4.41 -35.30
N GLN A 343 -40.11 4.52 -34.91
CA GLN A 343 -40.51 4.41 -33.50
C GLN A 343 -40.18 3.04 -32.90
N ASN A 344 -40.46 1.95 -33.63
CA ASN A 344 -40.12 0.61 -33.15
C ASN A 344 -38.61 0.39 -33.13
N ARG A 345 -37.85 0.83 -34.14
CA ARG A 345 -36.37 0.74 -34.13
C ARG A 345 -35.74 1.50 -32.98
N ASN A 346 -36.22 2.71 -32.69
CA ASN A 346 -35.75 3.48 -31.54
C ASN A 346 -36.07 2.79 -30.23
N LYS A 347 -37.30 2.28 -30.06
CA LYS A 347 -37.67 1.54 -28.85
C LYS A 347 -36.83 0.27 -28.68
N ILE A 348 -36.61 -0.51 -29.74
CA ILE A 348 -35.72 -1.68 -29.73
C ILE A 348 -34.31 -1.26 -29.30
N LYS A 349 -33.78 -0.19 -29.90
CA LYS A 349 -32.46 0.33 -29.57
C LYS A 349 -32.37 0.70 -28.10
N ASP A 350 -33.34 1.45 -27.59
CA ASP A 350 -33.35 1.94 -26.22
C ASP A 350 -33.36 0.76 -25.22
N GLU A 351 -34.19 -0.26 -25.45
CA GLU A 351 -34.23 -1.46 -24.59
C GLU A 351 -32.94 -2.29 -24.66
N ILE A 352 -32.39 -2.52 -25.85
CA ILE A 352 -31.14 -3.27 -26.01
C ILE A 352 -29.97 -2.51 -25.34
N VAL A 353 -29.87 -1.19 -25.54
CA VAL A 353 -28.84 -0.35 -24.91
C VAL A 353 -29.03 -0.28 -23.39
N ALA A 354 -30.27 -0.26 -22.89
CA ALA A 354 -30.53 -0.28 -21.45
C ALA A 354 -30.05 -1.57 -20.77
N VAL A 355 -30.08 -2.70 -21.50
CA VAL A 355 -29.59 -3.98 -20.97
C VAL A 355 -28.08 -4.12 -21.14
N LEU A 356 -27.56 -3.88 -22.34
CA LEU A 356 -26.19 -4.22 -22.74
C LEU A 356 -25.19 -3.06 -22.63
N GLY A 357 -25.66 -1.81 -22.57
CA GLY A 357 -24.84 -0.62 -22.79
C GLY A 357 -24.56 -0.36 -24.28
N GLU A 358 -24.14 0.86 -24.61
CA GLU A 358 -23.99 1.30 -26.01
C GLU A 358 -22.99 0.47 -26.82
N GLU A 359 -21.84 0.15 -26.20
CA GLU A 359 -20.74 -0.54 -26.89
C GLU A 359 -21.15 -1.96 -27.30
N LEU A 360 -21.62 -2.78 -26.36
CA LEU A 360 -22.02 -4.17 -26.59
C LEU A 360 -23.31 -4.28 -27.42
N ALA A 361 -24.25 -3.34 -27.26
CA ALA A 361 -25.49 -3.31 -28.03
C ALA A 361 -25.24 -3.19 -29.53
N THR A 362 -24.19 -2.50 -29.95
CA THR A 362 -23.95 -2.09 -31.34
C THR A 362 -24.06 -3.24 -32.35
N LYS A 363 -23.65 -4.46 -32.01
CA LYS A 363 -23.75 -5.64 -32.90
C LYS A 363 -25.18 -6.15 -33.11
N TYR A 364 -26.06 -5.92 -32.15
CA TYR A 364 -27.45 -6.40 -32.15
C TYR A 364 -28.45 -5.36 -32.68
N LEU A 365 -27.96 -4.15 -32.98
CA LEU A 365 -28.74 -3.04 -33.51
C LEU A 365 -28.79 -3.04 -35.03
N PHE A 366 -29.54 -2.08 -35.56
CA PHE A 366 -29.68 -1.84 -36.98
C PHE A 366 -28.48 -1.09 -37.56
N GLU A 367 -28.10 -1.40 -38.79
CA GLU A 367 -27.32 -0.52 -39.64
C GLU A 367 -28.20 0.08 -40.73
N ALA A 368 -27.80 1.26 -41.19
CA ALA A 368 -28.53 2.05 -42.16
C ALA A 368 -27.64 2.31 -43.37
N ASP A 369 -28.25 2.29 -44.55
CA ASP A 369 -27.62 2.61 -45.82
C ASP A 369 -28.58 3.43 -46.69
N ARG A 370 -28.05 4.09 -47.72
CA ARG A 370 -28.88 4.77 -48.72
C ARG A 370 -29.23 3.78 -49.83
N HIS A 371 -30.51 3.73 -50.18
CA HIS A 371 -30.99 2.98 -51.33
C HIS A 371 -30.43 3.59 -52.64
N GLU A 372 -30.44 2.83 -53.73
CA GLU A 372 -29.85 3.24 -55.03
C GLU A 372 -30.48 4.51 -55.62
N ASP A 373 -31.72 4.81 -55.24
CA ASP A 373 -32.42 6.05 -55.59
C ASP A 373 -31.91 7.29 -54.84
N GLY A 374 -31.07 7.11 -53.81
CA GLY A 374 -30.49 8.17 -52.97
C GLY A 374 -31.48 8.89 -52.05
N ILE A 375 -32.77 8.54 -52.12
CA ILE A 375 -33.87 9.21 -51.40
C ILE A 375 -34.31 8.35 -50.22
N HIS A 376 -34.38 7.03 -50.40
CA HIS A 376 -34.86 6.12 -49.37
C HIS A 376 -33.70 5.57 -48.54
N GLN A 377 -33.94 5.48 -47.23
CA GLN A 377 -33.02 4.78 -46.32
C GLN A 377 -33.44 3.32 -46.21
N ARG A 378 -32.46 2.42 -46.23
CA ARG A 378 -32.63 1.00 -45.97
C ARG A 378 -31.93 0.59 -44.69
N TYR A 379 -32.50 -0.37 -43.99
CA TYR A 379 -32.03 -0.83 -42.69
C TYR A 379 -31.94 -2.35 -42.65
N ARG A 380 -30.99 -2.88 -41.89
CA ARG A 380 -30.93 -4.31 -41.56
C ARG A 380 -30.34 -4.52 -40.18
N LEU A 381 -30.54 -5.69 -39.60
CA LEU A 381 -29.78 -6.10 -38.42
C LEU A 381 -28.30 -6.25 -38.79
N ARG A 382 -27.41 -5.70 -37.94
CA ARG A 382 -25.96 -5.85 -38.09
C ARG A 382 -25.51 -7.28 -37.86
N LEU A 383 -26.20 -7.99 -36.97
CA LEU A 383 -25.91 -9.38 -36.66
C LEU A 383 -26.01 -10.25 -37.92
N ASP A 384 -25.10 -11.21 -38.03
CA ASP A 384 -25.08 -12.17 -39.15
C ASP A 384 -26.28 -13.14 -39.04
N SER A 385 -26.80 -13.58 -40.17
CA SER A 385 -27.95 -14.50 -40.23
C SER A 385 -27.67 -15.82 -39.51
N ALA A 386 -26.42 -16.30 -39.57
CA ALA A 386 -25.99 -17.52 -38.87
C ALA A 386 -26.03 -17.41 -37.34
N ALA A 387 -26.05 -16.19 -36.80
CA ALA A 387 -26.11 -15.90 -35.37
C ALA A 387 -27.54 -15.56 -34.90
N ILE A 388 -28.55 -15.72 -35.75
CA ILE A 388 -29.94 -15.39 -35.46
C ILE A 388 -30.77 -16.68 -35.45
N GLU A 389 -31.49 -16.92 -34.36
CA GLU A 389 -32.45 -18.01 -34.20
C GLU A 389 -33.83 -17.41 -33.90
N VAL A 390 -34.83 -17.76 -34.73
CA VAL A 390 -36.23 -17.36 -34.54
C VAL A 390 -37.06 -18.62 -34.30
N LEU A 391 -37.66 -18.70 -33.12
CA LEU A 391 -38.54 -19.79 -32.69
C LEU A 391 -39.99 -19.30 -32.74
N GLY A 392 -40.84 -20.07 -33.41
CA GLY A 392 -42.26 -19.80 -33.59
C GLY A 392 -43.13 -20.88 -32.98
#